data_AF-X1VPN1-F1
#
_entry.id   AF-X1VPN1-F1
#
_cell.length_a   1.000
_cell.length_b   1.000
_cell.length_c   1.000
_cell.angle_alpha   90.00
_cell.angle_beta   90.00
_cell.angle_gamma   90.00
#
_symmetry.space_group_name_H-M   'P 1'
#
loop_
_entity.id
_entity.type
_entity.pdbx_description
1 polymer ?
#
loop_
_entity_poly.entity_id
_entity_poly.type
_entity_poly.pdbx_seq_one_letter_code
_entity_poly.pdbx_strand_id
1 'polypeptide(L)'
;RPEFALHQEETTITYNDSGKFEDRWVYLAPQTDRCIFIEPGRQIYLPVAHAEGKVVTRNTASLDKLKSEGLVAFKYVDKNGREGDYPINPNGSTDSIAGLTDTTGRIL
;
A
#
# COMPACT_ATOMS: atom_id res chain seq x y z
N ARG A 1 -14.14 -27.26 23.90
CA ARG A 1 -12.86 -27.25 23.17
C ARG A 1 -12.79 -25.89 22.47
N PRO A 2 -11.85 -24.99 22.78
CA PRO A 2 -11.81 -23.72 22.06
C PRO A 2 -11.39 -24.00 20.61
N GLU A 3 -12.20 -23.56 19.66
CA GLU A 3 -11.81 -23.47 18.26
C GLU A 3 -10.75 -22.37 18.16
N PHE A 4 -9.51 -22.76 17.88
CA PHE A 4 -8.53 -21.82 17.37
C PHE A 4 -8.93 -21.48 15.94
N ALA A 5 -9.69 -20.40 15.77
CA ALA A 5 -9.88 -19.81 14.46
C ALA A 5 -8.50 -19.50 13.90
N LEU A 6 -8.11 -20.18 12.81
CA LEU A 6 -6.92 -19.81 12.05
C LEU A 6 -7.10 -18.35 11.63
N HIS A 7 -6.24 -17.48 12.13
CA HIS A 7 -6.23 -16.08 11.73
C HIS A 7 -5.88 -16.03 10.25
N GLN A 8 -6.86 -15.72 9.40
CA GLN A 8 -6.63 -15.61 7.97
C GLN A 8 -6.01 -14.25 7.67
N GLU A 9 -4.88 -14.24 6.96
CA GLU A 9 -4.24 -13.03 6.50
C GLU A 9 -5.08 -12.40 5.37
N GLU A 10 -5.63 -11.22 5.63
CA GLU A 10 -6.47 -10.49 4.67
C GLU A 10 -5.64 -9.70 3.65
N THR A 11 -4.41 -9.36 4.02
CA THR A 11 -3.49 -8.53 3.24
C THR A 11 -2.06 -8.90 3.61
N THR A 12 -1.17 -8.94 2.60
CA THR A 12 0.24 -9.24 2.78
C THR A 12 1.08 -8.54 1.72
N ILE A 13 2.40 -8.65 1.82
CA ILE A 13 3.34 -8.26 0.77
C ILE A 13 3.94 -9.51 0.12
N THR A 14 4.21 -9.44 -1.17
CA THR A 14 4.82 -10.54 -1.94
C THR A 14 5.68 -10.02 -3.08
N TYR A 15 6.19 -10.94 -3.90
CA TYR A 15 7.03 -10.66 -5.07
C TYR A 15 6.38 -9.61 -5.99
N ASN A 16 7.21 -8.68 -6.47
CA ASN A 16 6.83 -7.71 -7.49
C ASN A 16 6.34 -8.44 -8.76
N ASP A 17 5.37 -7.88 -9.47
CA ASP A 17 4.90 -8.45 -10.75
C ASP A 17 5.99 -8.51 -11.82
N SER A 18 7.02 -7.66 -11.73
CA SER A 18 8.18 -7.69 -12.62
C SER A 18 9.09 -8.91 -12.39
N GLY A 19 8.96 -9.59 -11.24
CA GLY A 19 9.88 -10.66 -10.80
C GLY A 19 11.31 -10.17 -10.54
N LYS A 20 11.51 -8.86 -10.38
CA LYS A 20 12.83 -8.22 -10.25
C LYS A 20 12.90 -7.36 -9.00
N PHE A 21 14.13 -7.13 -8.53
CA PHE A 21 14.42 -6.08 -7.56
C PHE A 21 14.22 -4.71 -8.21
N GLU A 22 13.46 -3.85 -7.54
CA GLU A 22 13.20 -2.48 -7.95
C GLU A 22 14.01 -1.52 -7.09
N ASP A 23 14.93 -0.77 -7.70
CA ASP A 23 15.70 0.32 -7.09
C ASP A 23 15.45 1.60 -7.90
N ARG A 24 14.56 2.46 -7.40
CA ARG A 24 14.13 3.66 -8.15
C ARG A 24 13.52 4.71 -7.25
N TRP A 25 13.36 5.90 -7.80
CA TRP A 25 12.58 6.96 -7.18
C TRP A 25 11.12 6.92 -7.63
N VAL A 26 10.20 7.11 -6.69
CA VAL A 26 8.74 7.07 -6.93
C VAL A 26 8.06 8.27 -6.30
N TYR A 27 6.86 8.59 -6.79
CA TYR A 27 5.97 9.53 -6.11
C TYR A 27 4.87 8.76 -5.37
N LEU A 28 4.59 9.18 -4.14
CA LEU A 28 3.51 8.64 -3.32
C LEU A 28 2.54 9.75 -2.94
N ALA A 29 1.23 9.48 -3.08
CA ALA A 29 0.18 10.36 -2.62
C ALA A 29 -0.43 9.84 -1.30
N PRO A 30 -0.56 10.68 -0.25
CA PRO A 30 -1.23 10.29 0.98
C PRO A 30 -2.72 10.03 0.71
N GLN A 31 -3.29 9.02 1.36
CA GLN A 31 -4.68 8.58 1.17
C GLN A 31 -5.54 8.66 2.44
N THR A 32 -4.95 9.09 3.55
CA THR A 32 -5.62 9.17 4.86
C THR A 32 -5.10 10.37 5.64
N ASP A 33 -5.97 10.95 6.47
CA ASP A 33 -5.64 11.98 7.46
C ASP A 33 -5.52 11.41 8.89
N ARG A 34 -5.70 10.09 9.04
CA ARG A 34 -5.66 9.38 10.32
C ARG A 34 -4.25 9.22 10.88
N CYS A 35 -3.27 8.99 10.01
CA CYS A 35 -1.92 8.61 10.41
C CYS A 35 -1.09 9.82 10.86
N ILE A 36 -0.57 9.81 12.08
CA ILE A 36 0.18 10.94 12.64
C ILE A 36 1.51 11.24 11.91
N PHE A 37 1.99 10.29 11.13
CA PHE A 37 3.25 10.40 10.37
C PHE A 37 3.04 10.97 8.96
N ILE A 38 1.78 11.17 8.54
CA ILE A 38 1.42 11.60 7.19
C ILE A 38 0.88 13.02 7.24
N GLU A 39 1.44 13.89 6.41
CA GLU A 39 0.88 15.22 6.14
C GLU A 39 -0.17 15.10 5.02
N PRO A 40 -1.48 15.28 5.30
CA PRO A 40 -2.52 15.09 4.29
C PRO A 40 -2.36 16.04 3.11
N GLY A 41 -2.57 15.52 1.90
CA GLY A 41 -2.43 16.29 0.65
C GLY A 41 -1.00 16.54 0.18
N ARG A 42 0.03 16.22 0.98
CA ARG A 42 1.43 16.36 0.58
C ARG A 42 1.95 15.12 -0.13
N GLN A 43 2.02 15.18 -1.46
CA GLN A 43 2.74 14.18 -2.25
C GLN A 43 4.23 14.16 -1.89
N ILE A 44 4.83 12.98 -1.82
CA ILE A 44 6.24 12.78 -1.51
C ILE A 44 6.97 12.12 -2.67
N TYR A 45 8.25 12.47 -2.86
CA TYR A 45 9.15 11.86 -3.85
C TYR A 45 10.35 11.26 -3.11
N LEU A 46 10.50 9.93 -3.19
CA LEU A 46 11.48 9.19 -2.38
C LEU A 46 12.01 7.94 -3.10
N PRO A 47 13.15 7.37 -2.67
CA PRO A 47 13.67 6.13 -3.22
C PRO A 47 12.99 4.89 -2.60
N VAL A 48 12.79 3.85 -3.41
CA VAL A 48 12.37 2.50 -2.99
C VAL A 48 13.39 1.47 -3.46
N ALA A 49 13.55 0.39 -2.68
CA ALA A 49 14.51 -0.68 -2.94
C ALA A 49 13.95 -2.04 -2.44
N HIS A 50 13.22 -2.78 -3.28
CA HIS A 50 12.60 -4.06 -2.88
C HIS A 50 12.38 -5.05 -4.02
N ALA A 51 12.46 -6.35 -3.73
CA ALA A 51 11.97 -7.43 -4.60
C ALA A 51 10.57 -7.94 -4.22
N GLU A 52 10.16 -7.71 -2.97
CA GLU A 52 8.93 -8.23 -2.36
C GLU A 52 8.10 -7.10 -1.74
N GLY A 53 7.77 -6.09 -2.55
CA GLY A 53 7.03 -4.91 -2.07
C GLY A 53 5.56 -4.89 -2.47
N LYS A 54 5.08 -5.90 -3.21
CA LYS A 54 3.73 -5.90 -3.78
C LYS A 54 2.69 -6.15 -2.69
N VAL A 55 1.89 -5.14 -2.36
CA VAL A 55 0.71 -5.30 -1.51
C VAL A 55 -0.36 -6.08 -2.28
N VAL A 56 -0.83 -7.18 -1.70
CA VAL A 56 -1.93 -7.98 -2.23
C VAL A 56 -2.99 -8.17 -1.17
N THR A 57 -4.25 -8.07 -1.59
CA THR A 57 -5.41 -8.38 -0.75
C THR A 57 -5.98 -9.72 -1.14
N ARG A 58 -6.47 -10.48 -0.16
CA ARG A 58 -7.03 -11.82 -0.41
C ARG A 58 -8.18 -11.81 -1.42
N ASN A 59 -9.05 -10.81 -1.34
CA ASN A 59 -10.20 -10.63 -2.22
C ASN A 59 -10.65 -9.16 -2.21
N THR A 60 -11.65 -8.85 -3.05
CA THR A 60 -12.23 -7.50 -3.15
C THR A 60 -12.81 -7.02 -1.82
N ALA A 61 -13.46 -7.88 -1.04
CA ALA A 61 -14.01 -7.50 0.26
C ALA A 61 -12.91 -7.05 1.25
N SER A 62 -11.73 -7.66 1.17
CA SER A 62 -10.56 -7.27 1.97
C SER A 62 -10.06 -5.87 1.57
N LEU A 63 -9.97 -5.61 0.26
CA LEU A 63 -9.62 -4.30 -0.28
C LEU A 63 -10.64 -3.21 0.10
N ASP A 64 -11.93 -3.51 -0.05
CA ASP A 64 -13.02 -2.58 0.27
C ASP A 64 -13.03 -2.23 1.77
N LYS A 65 -12.69 -3.20 2.63
CA LYS A 65 -12.50 -2.96 4.06
C LYS A 65 -11.35 -1.97 4.32
N LEU A 66 -10.16 -2.20 3.74
CA LEU A 66 -9.03 -1.27 3.89
C LEU A 66 -9.39 0.16 3.46
N LYS A 67 -10.11 0.29 2.34
CA LYS A 67 -10.56 1.59 1.81
C LYS A 67 -11.57 2.27 2.72
N SER A 68 -12.62 1.55 3.11
CA SER A 68 -13.73 2.10 3.91
C SER A 68 -13.31 2.45 5.34
N GLU A 69 -12.34 1.74 5.91
CA GLU A 69 -11.78 2.05 7.24
C GLU A 69 -10.69 3.14 7.20
N GLY A 70 -10.28 3.59 6.00
CA GLY A 70 -9.25 4.62 5.82
C GLY A 70 -7.84 4.14 6.19
N LEU A 71 -7.57 2.84 5.99
CA LEU A 71 -6.30 2.19 6.34
C LEU A 71 -5.25 2.26 5.23
N VAL A 72 -5.63 2.70 4.03
CA VAL A 72 -4.66 2.98 2.96
C VAL A 72 -3.92 4.26 3.31
N ALA A 73 -2.61 4.14 3.54
CA ALA A 73 -1.76 5.27 3.91
C ALA A 73 -1.26 6.03 2.69
N PHE A 74 -0.69 5.30 1.72
CA PHE A 74 -0.11 5.85 0.51
C PHE A 74 -0.49 5.04 -0.72
N LYS A 75 -0.56 5.73 -1.86
CA LYS A 75 -0.61 5.12 -3.19
C LYS A 75 0.53 5.60 -4.08
N TYR A 76 1.02 4.71 -4.94
CA TYR A 76 1.92 5.07 -6.04
C TYR A 76 1.19 5.96 -7.05
N VAL A 77 1.82 7.08 -7.41
CA VAL A 77 1.31 8.05 -8.38
C VAL A 77 2.43 8.58 -9.27
N ASP A 78 2.09 9.24 -10.37
CA ASP A 78 3.03 10.03 -11.14
C ASP A 78 3.29 11.41 -10.49
N LYS A 79 4.16 12.21 -11.12
CA LYS A 79 4.47 13.57 -10.66
C LYS A 79 3.25 14.50 -10.57
N ASN A 80 2.15 14.17 -11.25
CA ASN A 80 0.90 14.93 -11.28
C ASN A 80 -0.18 14.34 -10.35
N GLY A 81 0.17 13.35 -9.51
CA GLY A 81 -0.76 12.70 -8.59
C GLY A 81 -1.68 11.66 -9.23
N ARG A 82 -1.37 11.18 -10.44
CA ARG A 82 -2.20 10.18 -11.14
C ARG A 82 -1.64 8.77 -10.94
N GLU A 83 -2.50 7.84 -10.55
CA GLU A 83 -2.16 6.42 -10.51
C GLU A 83 -1.86 5.87 -11.92
N GLY A 84 -1.13 4.76 -11.97
CA GLY A 84 -0.88 4.03 -13.20
C GLY A 84 -0.10 2.74 -12.96
N ASP A 85 -0.08 1.88 -13.97
CA ASP A 85 0.69 0.64 -13.95
C ASP A 85 2.21 0.92 -13.97
N TYR A 86 3.01 -0.13 -14.09
CA TYR A 86 4.46 0.00 -14.26
C TYR A 86 4.80 1.02 -15.37
N PRO A 87 5.72 1.99 -15.11
CA PRO A 87 6.62 2.08 -13.97
C PRO A 87 6.13 2.90 -12.77
N ILE A 88 4.91 3.47 -12.82
CA ILE A 88 4.36 4.33 -11.76
C ILE A 88 4.14 3.53 -10.48
N ASN A 89 3.38 2.44 -10.57
CA ASN A 89 3.32 1.39 -9.55
C ASN A 89 4.41 0.34 -9.90
N PRO A 90 5.56 0.34 -9.22
CA PRO A 90 6.71 -0.45 -9.66
C PRO A 90 6.60 -1.95 -9.33
N ASN A 91 5.76 -2.31 -8.35
CA ASN A 91 5.62 -3.69 -7.90
C ASN A 91 4.28 -4.34 -8.28
N GLY A 92 3.34 -3.57 -8.83
CA GLY A 92 2.02 -4.07 -9.21
C GLY A 92 1.06 -4.22 -8.04
N SER A 93 1.27 -3.49 -6.94
CA SER A 93 0.41 -3.56 -5.76
C SER A 93 -1.06 -3.35 -6.12
N THR A 94 -1.95 -4.11 -5.48
CA THR A 94 -3.40 -3.96 -5.62
C THR A 94 -3.80 -2.51 -5.32
N ASP A 95 -4.57 -1.90 -6.23
CA ASP A 95 -5.07 -0.52 -6.10
C ASP A 95 -3.95 0.52 -5.89
N SER A 96 -2.76 0.26 -6.45
CA SER A 96 -1.58 1.11 -6.32
C SER A 96 -1.12 1.34 -4.87
N ILE A 97 -1.55 0.52 -3.91
CA ILE A 97 -1.25 0.71 -2.49
C ILE A 97 0.25 0.58 -2.23
N ALA A 98 0.85 1.60 -1.62
CA ALA A 98 2.27 1.64 -1.28
C ALA A 98 2.51 1.50 0.24
N GLY A 99 1.48 1.68 1.07
CA GLY A 99 1.58 1.57 2.52
C GLY A 99 0.21 1.57 3.18
N LEU A 100 0.15 1.05 4.40
CA LEU A 100 -1.06 0.94 5.22
C LEU A 100 -0.83 1.58 6.59
N THR A 101 -1.89 1.99 7.26
CA THR A 101 -1.85 2.43 8.66
C THR A 101 -2.88 1.66 9.48
N ASP A 102 -2.73 1.62 10.79
CA ASP A 102 -3.71 0.99 11.67
C ASP A 102 -4.89 1.91 12.01
N THR A 103 -5.92 1.36 12.65
CA THR A 103 -7.12 2.11 13.05
C THR A 103 -6.80 3.23 14.06
N THR A 104 -5.70 3.12 14.81
CA THR A 104 -5.27 4.16 15.76
C THR A 104 -4.48 5.30 15.11
N GLY A 105 -3.98 5.11 13.89
CA GLY A 105 -3.13 6.07 13.16
C GLY A 105 -1.72 6.20 13.74
N ARG A 106 -1.29 5.26 14.58
CA ARG A 106 0.02 5.29 15.27
C ARG A 106 0.98 4.21 14.78
N ILE A 107 0.51 3.32 13.92
CA ILE A 107 1.33 2.35 13.20
C ILE A 107 1.19 2.65 11.71
N LEU A 108 2.33 2.73 11.02
CA LEU A 108 2.48 2.90 9.58
C LEU A 108 3.43 1.83 9.06
#